data_AF-A0A7G8J5X3-F1
#
_entry.id   AF-A0A7G8J5X3-F1
#
_cell.length_a   1.000
_cell.length_b   1.000
_cell.length_c   1.000
_cell.angle_alpha   90.00
_cell.angle_beta   90.00
_cell.angle_gamma   90.00
#
_symmetry.space_group_name_H-M   'P 1'
#
loop_
_entity.id
_entity.type
_entity.pdbx_description
1 polymer ?
#
loop_
_entity_poly.entity_id
_entity_poly.type
_entity_poly.pdbx_seq_one_letter_code
_entity_poly.pdbx_strand_id
1 'polypeptide(L)'
;MASLKLPFQTAPAEERVVLGNERTGTLEFPVYNDLTITETAFMAANGAKNTAFTYTSKTALKIARVENAKPIDTHNFVSKVLVASMGGQVNFTELELAWQVKYIRELEETAFKVLELSVMQQQVLVTCVIRHRLPGMHEWNPEDTASLPSELCEAIYEFALKEQGRGEDFDKEGAVEEVAEMLGKSKTEPTEESSTPTGETSSTSSETSTPAPKSSRRKRSASSKADTSSSASEKEAG
;
A
#
# COMPACT_ATOMS: atom_id res chain seq x y z
N MET A 1 17.62 4.19 -33.39
CA MET A 1 17.97 4.17 -31.96
C MET A 1 18.73 5.44 -31.63
N ALA A 2 18.13 6.35 -30.86
CA ALA A 2 18.76 7.61 -30.52
C ALA A 2 19.86 7.37 -29.47
N SER A 3 21.12 7.54 -29.89
CA SER A 3 22.30 7.53 -29.04
C SER A 3 22.10 8.47 -27.83
N LEU A 4 22.41 7.97 -26.62
CA LEU A 4 22.37 8.75 -25.39
C LEU A 4 23.31 9.97 -25.50
N LYS A 5 22.72 11.16 -25.64
CA LYS A 5 23.40 12.44 -25.92
C LYS A 5 24.06 13.10 -24.70
N LEU A 6 24.56 12.32 -23.74
CA LEU A 6 25.38 12.87 -22.67
C LEU A 6 26.85 12.60 -23.00
N PRO A 7 27.77 13.55 -22.72
CA PRO A 7 29.19 13.38 -22.96
C PRO A 7 29.79 12.45 -21.90
N PHE A 8 29.41 11.18 -21.94
CA PHE A 8 29.95 10.16 -21.04
C PHE A 8 31.44 9.94 -21.33
N GLN A 9 32.25 9.93 -20.29
CA GLN A 9 33.65 9.49 -20.39
C GLN A 9 33.72 7.98 -20.70
N THR A 10 32.81 7.21 -20.09
CA THR A 10 32.57 5.79 -20.37
C THR A 10 31.06 5.61 -20.46
N ALA A 11 30.56 5.16 -21.61
CA ALA A 11 29.14 4.89 -21.76
C ALA A 11 28.72 3.73 -20.84
N PRO A 12 27.53 3.80 -20.21
CA PRO A 12 27.01 2.68 -19.44
C PRO A 12 26.83 1.46 -20.34
N ALA A 13 27.23 0.28 -19.86
CA ALA A 13 27.00 -0.97 -20.57
C ALA A 13 25.52 -1.36 -20.47
N GLU A 14 24.91 -1.77 -21.58
CA GLU A 14 23.54 -2.29 -21.60
C GLU A 14 23.58 -3.81 -21.36
N GLU A 15 23.21 -4.22 -20.15
CA GLU A 15 22.94 -5.63 -19.84
C GLU A 15 21.47 -5.94 -20.12
N ARG A 16 21.17 -7.17 -20.54
CA ARG A 16 19.83 -7.62 -20.86
C ARG A 16 19.53 -8.99 -20.26
N VAL A 17 18.29 -9.19 -19.84
CA VAL A 17 17.78 -10.43 -19.27
C VAL A 17 16.60 -10.92 -20.09
N VAL A 18 16.59 -12.21 -20.41
CA VAL A 18 15.49 -12.89 -21.10
C VAL A 18 14.57 -13.52 -20.06
N LEU A 19 13.29 -13.16 -20.10
CA LEU A 19 12.24 -13.67 -19.22
C LEU A 19 11.22 -14.48 -20.03
N GLY A 20 10.65 -15.51 -19.42
CA GLY A 20 9.66 -16.40 -20.05
C GLY A 20 10.24 -17.70 -20.59
N ASN A 21 9.44 -18.44 -21.36
CA ASN A 21 9.80 -19.74 -21.92
C ASN A 21 9.11 -20.00 -23.25
N GLU A 22 9.37 -21.15 -23.89
CA GLU A 22 8.78 -21.50 -25.19
C GLU A 22 7.24 -21.55 -25.18
N ARG A 23 6.62 -21.81 -24.02
CA ARG A 23 5.16 -21.90 -23.87
C ARG A 23 4.51 -20.54 -23.67
N THR A 24 5.11 -19.68 -22.85
CA THR A 24 4.56 -18.35 -22.52
C THR A 24 5.05 -17.24 -23.45
N GLY A 25 6.04 -17.54 -24.29
CA GLY A 25 6.80 -16.55 -25.04
C GLY A 25 7.98 -16.02 -24.22
N THR A 26 8.97 -15.48 -24.91
CA THR A 26 10.15 -14.85 -24.29
C THR A 26 10.18 -13.36 -24.57
N LEU A 27 10.60 -12.59 -23.56
CA LEU A 27 10.78 -11.14 -23.62
C LEU A 27 12.19 -10.79 -23.14
N GLU A 28 12.80 -9.80 -23.77
CA GLU A 28 14.14 -9.33 -23.40
C GLU A 28 14.04 -7.93 -22.79
N PHE A 29 14.47 -7.80 -21.54
CA PHE A 29 14.44 -6.54 -20.79
C PHE A 29 15.86 -6.01 -20.56
N PRO A 30 16.10 -4.70 -20.71
CA PRO A 30 17.33 -4.07 -20.23
C PRO A 30 17.36 -4.03 -18.70
N VAL A 31 18.53 -4.33 -18.14
CA VAL A 31 18.83 -4.28 -16.70
C VAL A 31 19.36 -2.90 -16.36
N TYR A 32 18.78 -2.25 -15.36
CA TYR A 32 19.21 -0.95 -14.86
C TYR A 32 19.67 -0.99 -13.41
N ASN A 33 19.41 -2.08 -12.67
CA ASN A 33 19.64 -2.18 -11.23
C ASN A 33 18.97 -1.05 -10.43
N ASP A 34 17.89 -0.48 -10.97
CA ASP A 34 16.99 0.46 -10.29
C ASP A 34 15.74 0.67 -11.16
N LEU A 35 14.68 1.24 -10.57
CA LEU A 35 13.60 1.84 -11.35
C LEU A 35 14.04 3.20 -11.88
N THR A 36 13.80 3.46 -13.15
CA THR A 36 14.04 4.77 -13.76
C THR A 36 13.07 5.82 -13.19
N ILE A 37 13.44 7.10 -13.31
CA ILE A 37 12.59 8.21 -12.84
C ILE A 37 11.19 8.17 -13.46
N THR A 38 11.09 7.81 -14.74
CA THR A 38 9.81 7.68 -15.44
C THR A 38 8.97 6.53 -14.89
N GLU A 39 9.62 5.41 -14.53
CA GLU A 39 8.95 4.27 -13.93
C GLU A 39 8.45 4.61 -12.52
N THR A 40 9.28 5.25 -11.69
CA THR A 40 8.87 5.71 -10.36
C THR A 40 7.69 6.69 -10.44
N ALA A 41 7.72 7.62 -11.39
CA ALA A 41 6.63 8.58 -11.60
C ALA A 41 5.33 7.87 -12.05
N PHE A 42 5.44 6.87 -12.93
CA PHE A 42 4.30 6.05 -13.34
C PHE A 42 3.70 5.28 -12.17
N MET A 43 4.54 4.63 -11.34
CA MET A 43 4.13 3.93 -10.13
C MET A 43 3.42 4.86 -9.15
N ALA A 44 3.93 6.07 -8.95
CA ALA A 44 3.30 7.06 -8.07
C ALA A 44 1.93 7.53 -8.60
N ALA A 45 1.78 7.66 -9.92
CA ALA A 45 0.54 8.11 -10.56
C ALA A 45 -0.55 7.02 -10.64
N ASN A 46 -0.15 5.76 -10.82
CA ASN A 46 -1.06 4.63 -11.02
C ASN A 46 -1.17 3.72 -9.78
N GLY A 47 -0.40 4.01 -8.73
CA GLY A 47 -0.47 3.31 -7.47
C GLY A 47 -1.84 3.44 -6.80
N ALA A 48 -2.12 2.50 -5.90
CA ALA A 48 -3.36 2.51 -5.16
C ALA A 48 -3.54 3.79 -4.33
N LYS A 49 -4.70 4.44 -4.48
CA LYS A 49 -5.06 5.61 -3.64
C LYS A 49 -5.15 5.26 -2.15
N ASN A 50 -5.58 4.04 -1.85
CA ASN A 50 -5.63 3.50 -0.50
C ASN A 50 -4.51 2.47 -0.33
N THR A 51 -3.82 2.54 0.80
CA THR A 51 -2.79 1.56 1.17
C THR A 51 -3.38 0.43 1.99
N ALA A 52 -2.69 -0.71 2.07
CA ALA A 52 -3.05 -1.79 2.99
C ALA A 52 -3.23 -1.26 4.42
N PHE A 53 -2.31 -0.38 4.86
CA PHE A 53 -2.38 0.34 6.13
C PHE A 53 -3.70 1.09 6.35
N THR A 54 -4.29 1.66 5.30
CA THR A 54 -5.56 2.39 5.40
C THR A 54 -6.72 1.45 5.74
N TYR A 55 -6.75 0.27 5.12
CA TYR A 55 -7.79 -0.73 5.38
C TYR A 55 -7.61 -1.38 6.75
N THR A 56 -6.38 -1.75 7.12
CA THR A 56 -6.08 -2.29 8.46
C THR A 56 -6.46 -1.29 9.55
N SER A 57 -6.09 -0.02 9.38
CA SER A 57 -6.40 1.05 10.33
C SER A 57 -7.91 1.29 10.48
N LYS A 58 -8.68 1.24 9.40
CA LYS A 58 -10.15 1.40 9.47
C LYS A 58 -10.79 0.29 10.30
N THR A 59 -10.37 -0.96 10.08
CA THR A 59 -10.89 -2.11 10.83
C THR A 59 -10.45 -2.07 12.29
N ALA A 60 -9.18 -1.77 12.54
CA ALA A 60 -8.64 -1.59 13.88
C ALA A 60 -9.40 -0.52 14.67
N LEU A 61 -9.62 0.67 14.07
CA LEU A 61 -10.38 1.75 14.70
C LEU A 61 -11.84 1.38 15.01
N LYS A 62 -12.47 0.55 14.17
CA LYS A 62 -13.81 0.03 14.44
C LYS A 62 -13.81 -0.85 15.69
N ILE A 63 -12.88 -1.81 15.77
CA ILE A 63 -12.73 -2.71 16.92
C ILE A 63 -12.40 -1.93 18.19
N ALA A 64 -11.43 -1.00 18.13
CA ALA A 64 -11.01 -0.17 19.26
C ALA A 64 -12.18 0.58 19.90
N ARG A 65 -13.08 1.14 19.08
CA ARG A 65 -14.25 1.90 19.57
C ARG A 65 -15.28 1.00 20.25
N VAL A 66 -15.53 -0.20 19.72
CA VAL A 66 -16.54 -1.12 20.27
C VAL A 66 -16.03 -1.79 21.55
N GLU A 67 -14.74 -2.12 21.59
CA GLU A 67 -14.12 -2.83 22.72
C GLU A 67 -13.51 -1.88 23.77
N ASN A 68 -13.56 -0.57 23.54
CA ASN A 68 -12.90 0.45 24.37
C ASN A 68 -11.40 0.15 24.59
N ALA A 69 -10.73 -0.34 23.54
CA ALA A 69 -9.32 -0.69 23.53
C ALA A 69 -8.46 0.43 22.90
N LYS A 70 -7.14 0.41 23.15
CA LYS A 70 -6.23 1.37 22.51
C LYS A 70 -6.14 1.08 21.00
N PRO A 71 -6.24 2.10 20.12
CA PRO A 71 -6.17 1.91 18.67
C PRO A 71 -4.91 1.16 18.19
N ILE A 72 -3.76 1.41 18.83
CA ILE A 72 -2.49 0.77 18.46
C ILE A 72 -2.52 -0.75 18.72
N ASP A 73 -3.08 -1.18 19.86
CA ASP A 73 -3.19 -2.60 20.22
C ASP A 73 -4.10 -3.33 19.24
N THR A 74 -5.23 -2.71 18.87
CA THR A 74 -6.13 -3.27 17.86
C THR A 74 -5.53 -3.28 16.45
N HIS A 75 -4.67 -2.32 16.10
CA HIS A 75 -3.97 -2.33 14.83
C HIS A 75 -2.98 -3.49 14.78
N ASN A 76 -2.19 -3.69 15.83
CA ASN A 76 -1.27 -4.82 15.95
C ASN A 76 -2.01 -6.16 15.87
N PHE A 77 -3.17 -6.27 16.53
CA PHE A 77 -4.05 -7.43 16.40
C PHE A 77 -4.48 -7.68 14.95
N VAL A 78 -5.01 -6.68 14.25
CA VAL A 78 -5.43 -6.83 12.84
C VAL A 78 -4.23 -7.21 11.95
N SER A 79 -3.07 -6.60 12.16
CA SER A 79 -1.83 -6.94 11.46
C SER A 79 -1.39 -8.39 11.72
N LYS A 80 -1.47 -8.89 12.96
CA LYS A 80 -1.18 -10.29 13.28
C LYS A 80 -2.12 -11.24 12.54
N VAL A 81 -3.42 -10.92 12.50
CA VAL A 81 -4.40 -11.75 11.77
C VAL A 81 -4.04 -11.83 10.28
N LEU A 82 -3.62 -10.72 9.67
CA LEU A 82 -3.18 -10.72 8.27
C LEU A 82 -1.90 -11.54 8.07
N VAL A 83 -0.89 -11.39 8.92
CA VAL A 83 0.33 -12.20 8.85
C VAL A 83 0.03 -13.69 9.03
N ALA A 84 -0.84 -14.05 9.97
CA ALA A 84 -1.31 -15.43 10.16
C ALA A 84 -1.96 -15.99 8.88
N SER A 85 -2.78 -15.19 8.20
CA SER A 85 -3.46 -15.60 6.97
C SER A 85 -2.50 -15.85 5.80
N MET A 86 -1.29 -15.28 5.87
CA MET A 86 -0.21 -15.50 4.91
C MET A 86 0.73 -16.64 5.32
N GLY A 87 0.40 -17.40 6.36
CA GLY A 87 1.21 -18.51 6.86
C GLY A 87 2.29 -18.11 7.87
N GLY A 88 2.36 -16.83 8.27
CA GLY A 88 3.27 -16.38 9.31
C GLY A 88 2.87 -16.91 10.69
N GLN A 89 3.86 -17.29 11.50
CA GLN A 89 3.60 -17.75 12.87
C GLN A 89 3.41 -16.55 13.80
N VAL A 90 2.21 -16.42 14.37
CA VAL A 90 1.90 -15.35 15.33
C VAL A 90 1.20 -15.91 16.56
N ASN A 91 1.48 -15.31 17.71
CA ASN A 91 0.86 -15.66 18.98
C ASN A 91 -0.29 -14.69 19.29
N PHE A 92 -1.46 -15.27 19.57
CA PHE A 92 -2.65 -14.53 20.01
C PHE A 92 -2.86 -14.72 21.51
N THR A 93 -3.20 -13.62 22.19
CA THR A 93 -3.73 -13.64 23.54
C THR A 93 -5.17 -14.14 23.56
N GLU A 94 -5.69 -14.57 24.71
CA GLU A 94 -7.09 -15.01 24.85
C GLU A 94 -8.09 -13.93 24.42
N LEU A 95 -7.78 -12.66 24.72
CA LEU A 95 -8.59 -11.52 24.28
C LEU A 95 -8.58 -11.36 22.76
N GLU A 96 -7.41 -11.47 22.12
CA GLU A 96 -7.29 -11.39 20.66
C GLU A 96 -8.00 -12.57 19.97
N LEU A 97 -7.96 -13.78 20.54
CA LEU A 97 -8.74 -14.92 20.05
C LEU A 97 -10.24 -14.65 20.13
N ALA A 98 -10.72 -14.06 21.23
CA ALA A 98 -12.12 -13.66 21.37
C ALA A 98 -12.51 -12.59 20.33
N TRP A 99 -11.65 -11.59 20.08
CA TRP A 99 -11.86 -10.60 19.03
C TRP A 99 -11.85 -11.22 17.63
N GLN A 100 -10.96 -12.18 17.36
CA GLN A 100 -10.89 -12.85 16.07
C GLN A 100 -12.21 -13.56 15.73
N VAL A 101 -12.78 -14.29 16.68
CA VAL A 101 -14.08 -14.95 16.50
C VAL A 101 -15.20 -13.91 16.33
N LYS A 102 -15.18 -12.83 17.12
CA LYS A 102 -16.22 -11.79 17.10
C LYS A 102 -16.24 -10.97 15.81
N TYR A 103 -15.08 -10.68 15.24
CA TYR A 103 -14.89 -9.80 14.09
C TYR A 103 -14.43 -10.52 12.82
N ILE A 104 -14.64 -11.84 12.73
CA ILE A 104 -14.11 -12.65 11.62
C ILE A 104 -14.50 -12.11 10.25
N ARG A 105 -15.74 -11.64 10.09
CA ARG A 105 -16.24 -11.11 8.81
C ARG A 105 -15.51 -9.82 8.41
N GLU A 106 -15.35 -8.90 9.34
CA GLU A 106 -14.60 -7.66 9.09
C GLU A 106 -13.12 -7.92 8.80
N LEU A 107 -12.53 -8.90 9.49
CA LEU A 107 -11.14 -9.30 9.29
C LEU A 107 -10.96 -9.95 7.90
N GLU A 108 -11.86 -10.84 7.50
CA GLU A 108 -11.88 -11.44 6.16
C GLU A 108 -12.05 -10.37 5.07
N GLU A 109 -13.02 -9.47 5.21
CA GLU A 109 -13.22 -8.36 4.26
C GLU A 109 -11.96 -7.50 4.12
N THR A 110 -11.30 -7.22 5.24
CA THR A 110 -10.03 -6.47 5.26
C THR A 110 -8.93 -7.25 4.54
N ALA A 111 -8.80 -8.54 4.80
CA ALA A 111 -7.81 -9.41 4.16
C ALA A 111 -8.01 -9.46 2.64
N PHE A 112 -9.25 -9.62 2.18
CA PHE A 112 -9.57 -9.57 0.76
C PHE A 112 -9.22 -8.23 0.12
N LYS A 113 -9.49 -7.11 0.79
CA LYS A 113 -9.12 -5.77 0.28
C LYS A 113 -7.61 -5.56 0.21
N VAL A 114 -6.86 -6.07 1.19
CA VAL A 114 -5.39 -6.02 1.17
C VAL A 114 -4.84 -6.88 0.03
N LEU A 115 -5.40 -8.07 -0.19
CA LEU A 115 -5.00 -8.93 -1.30
C LEU A 115 -5.31 -8.31 -2.67
N GLU A 116 -6.51 -7.73 -2.84
CA GLU A 116 -6.90 -7.00 -4.06
C GLU A 116 -5.91 -5.86 -4.37
N LEU A 117 -5.52 -5.12 -3.33
CA LEU A 117 -4.50 -4.07 -3.46
C LEU A 117 -3.13 -4.62 -3.86
N SER A 118 -2.69 -5.74 -3.29
CA SER A 118 -1.37 -6.29 -3.60
C SER A 118 -1.29 -6.78 -5.05
N VAL A 119 -2.35 -7.45 -5.53
CA VAL A 119 -2.47 -7.88 -6.94
C VAL A 119 -2.46 -6.68 -7.87
N MET A 120 -3.22 -5.63 -7.56
CA MET A 120 -3.22 -4.40 -8.36
C MET A 120 -1.84 -3.73 -8.38
N GLN A 121 -1.14 -3.66 -7.24
CA GLN A 121 0.22 -3.10 -7.18
C GLN A 121 1.22 -3.92 -7.99
N GLN A 122 1.14 -5.25 -7.93
CA GLN A 122 1.95 -6.15 -8.76
C GLN A 122 1.70 -5.89 -10.25
N GLN A 123 0.43 -5.80 -10.67
CA GLN A 123 0.08 -5.49 -12.06
C GLN A 123 0.60 -4.13 -12.50
N VAL A 124 0.49 -3.10 -11.66
CA VAL A 124 1.01 -1.76 -11.97
C VAL A 124 2.53 -1.79 -12.13
N LEU A 125 3.25 -2.55 -11.29
CA LEU A 125 4.71 -2.70 -11.41
C LEU A 125 5.11 -3.42 -12.70
N VAL A 126 4.46 -4.54 -13.03
CA VAL A 126 4.71 -5.27 -14.29
C VAL A 126 4.40 -4.39 -15.51
N THR A 127 3.25 -3.70 -15.48
CA THR A 127 2.84 -2.74 -16.53
C THR A 127 3.90 -1.67 -16.71
N CYS A 128 4.42 -1.13 -15.62
CA CYS A 128 5.43 -0.08 -15.63
C CYS A 128 6.69 -0.52 -16.40
N VAL A 129 7.23 -1.69 -16.06
CA VAL A 129 8.44 -2.23 -16.70
C VAL A 129 8.19 -2.54 -18.18
N ILE A 130 7.07 -3.18 -18.52
CA ILE A 130 6.71 -3.47 -19.93
C ILE A 130 6.61 -2.17 -20.74
N ARG A 131 5.83 -1.21 -20.24
CA ARG A 131 5.51 0.04 -20.93
C ARG A 131 6.75 0.89 -21.22
N HIS A 132 7.68 0.95 -20.27
CA HIS A 132 8.84 1.82 -20.36
C HIS A 132 10.09 1.16 -20.96
N ARG A 133 10.21 -0.17 -20.88
CA ARG A 133 11.42 -0.87 -21.33
C ARG A 133 11.28 -1.62 -22.65
N LEU A 134 10.07 -2.06 -23.03
CA LEU A 134 9.88 -2.80 -24.28
C LEU A 134 9.56 -1.85 -25.45
N PRO A 135 10.21 -2.04 -26.61
CA PRO A 135 9.99 -1.18 -27.77
C PRO A 135 8.56 -1.29 -28.28
N GLY A 136 7.90 -0.14 -28.46
CA GLY A 136 6.52 -0.07 -28.96
C GLY A 136 5.43 -0.21 -27.90
N MET A 137 5.75 -0.57 -26.66
CA MET A 137 4.76 -0.86 -25.60
C MET A 137 4.30 0.38 -24.82
N HIS A 138 4.54 1.57 -25.34
CA HIS A 138 4.19 2.84 -24.69
C HIS A 138 2.69 3.04 -24.38
N GLU A 139 1.78 2.26 -24.99
CA GLU A 139 0.34 2.30 -24.70
C GLU A 139 -0.11 1.20 -23.72
N TRP A 140 0.79 0.27 -23.36
CA TRP A 140 0.51 -0.87 -22.48
C TRP A 140 -0.02 -0.42 -21.12
N ASN A 141 -1.11 -1.03 -20.67
CA ASN A 141 -1.85 -0.63 -19.48
C ASN A 141 -2.08 -1.83 -18.52
N PRO A 142 -2.60 -1.59 -17.30
CA PRO A 142 -2.83 -2.68 -16.33
C PRO A 142 -3.82 -3.75 -16.78
N GLU A 143 -4.80 -3.42 -17.63
CA GLU A 143 -5.77 -4.39 -18.18
C GLU A 143 -5.07 -5.35 -19.15
N ASP A 144 -4.14 -4.84 -19.96
CA ASP A 144 -3.31 -5.68 -20.84
C ASP A 144 -2.46 -6.65 -20.00
N THR A 145 -1.84 -6.17 -18.92
CA THR A 145 -1.07 -6.99 -17.98
C THR A 145 -1.90 -8.10 -17.33
N ALA A 146 -3.18 -7.84 -17.03
CA ALA A 146 -4.07 -8.84 -16.47
C ALA A 146 -4.36 -10.02 -17.42
N SER A 147 -4.13 -9.84 -18.72
CA SER A 147 -4.30 -10.89 -19.75
C SER A 147 -3.05 -11.75 -19.96
N LEU A 148 -1.91 -11.40 -19.35
CA LEU A 148 -0.67 -12.15 -19.50
C LEU A 148 -0.76 -13.54 -18.86
N PRO A 149 -0.04 -14.54 -19.41
CA PRO A 149 0.16 -15.82 -18.73
C PRO A 149 0.73 -15.60 -17.33
N SER A 150 0.15 -16.25 -16.31
CA SER A 150 0.53 -16.06 -14.90
C SER A 150 2.03 -16.20 -14.66
N GLU A 151 2.65 -17.23 -15.26
CA GLU A 151 4.09 -17.50 -15.13
C GLU A 151 4.97 -16.39 -15.73
N LEU A 152 4.53 -15.76 -16.84
CA LEU A 152 5.27 -14.66 -17.44
C LEU A 152 5.09 -13.38 -16.61
N CYS A 153 3.88 -13.12 -16.12
CA CYS A 153 3.60 -11.99 -15.23
C CYS A 153 4.43 -12.09 -13.94
N GLU A 154 4.53 -13.28 -13.36
CA GLU A 154 5.36 -13.56 -12.18
C GLU A 154 6.85 -13.35 -12.47
N ALA A 155 7.38 -13.88 -13.56
CA ALA A 155 8.79 -13.69 -13.94
C ALA A 155 9.15 -12.20 -14.14
N ILE A 156 8.26 -11.42 -14.76
CA ILE A 156 8.45 -9.97 -14.93
C ILE A 156 8.35 -9.25 -13.58
N TYR A 157 7.42 -9.67 -12.71
CA TYR A 157 7.27 -9.10 -11.38
C TYR A 157 8.52 -9.32 -10.52
N GLU A 158 9.08 -10.53 -10.52
CA GLU A 158 10.31 -10.86 -9.80
C GLU A 158 11.51 -10.07 -10.32
N PHE A 159 11.63 -9.95 -11.65
CA PHE A 159 12.62 -9.07 -12.27
C PHE A 159 12.45 -7.61 -11.81
N ALA A 160 11.21 -7.10 -11.77
CA ALA A 160 10.94 -5.73 -11.34
C ALA A 160 11.24 -5.50 -9.85
N LEU A 161 10.97 -6.48 -8.99
CA LEU A 161 11.35 -6.43 -7.57
C LEU A 161 12.87 -6.40 -7.40
N LYS A 162 13.60 -7.22 -8.16
CA LYS A 162 15.06 -7.23 -8.17
C LYS A 162 15.64 -5.88 -8.60
N GLU A 163 15.07 -5.27 -9.63
CA GLU A 163 15.45 -3.92 -10.06
C GLU A 163 15.18 -2.89 -8.96
N GLN A 164 14.02 -2.94 -8.30
CA GLN A 164 13.69 -2.06 -7.18
C GLN A 164 14.63 -2.25 -5.97
N GLY A 165 15.13 -3.47 -5.77
CA GLY A 165 16.12 -3.85 -4.77
C GLY A 165 17.58 -3.59 -5.16
N ARG A 166 17.84 -2.81 -6.21
CA ARG A 166 19.18 -2.52 -6.73
C ARG A 166 19.98 -3.74 -7.22
N GLY A 167 19.26 -4.74 -7.73
CA GLY A 167 19.86 -5.98 -8.22
C GLY A 167 20.08 -7.04 -7.14
N GLU A 168 19.71 -6.77 -5.89
CA GLU A 168 19.72 -7.78 -4.83
C GLU A 168 18.49 -8.68 -4.92
N ASP A 169 18.68 -9.99 -4.69
CA ASP A 169 17.57 -10.94 -4.70
C ASP A 169 16.66 -10.67 -3.49
N PHE A 170 15.37 -10.51 -3.75
CA PHE A 170 14.38 -10.25 -2.70
C PHE A 170 14.03 -11.54 -1.96
N ASP A 171 14.43 -11.65 -0.69
CA ASP A 171 14.07 -12.76 0.20
C ASP A 171 12.62 -12.60 0.70
N LYS A 172 11.68 -13.22 -0.01
CA LYS A 172 10.23 -13.17 0.31
C LYS A 172 9.96 -13.81 1.66
N GLU A 173 10.58 -14.96 1.94
CA GLU A 173 10.38 -15.73 3.15
C GLU A 173 10.93 -15.00 4.38
N GLY A 174 12.16 -14.47 4.29
CA GLY A 174 12.77 -13.68 5.37
C GLY A 174 11.98 -12.43 5.74
N ALA A 175 11.40 -11.75 4.74
CA ALA A 175 10.58 -10.55 4.99
C ALA A 175 9.30 -10.86 5.78
N VAL A 176 8.65 -12.01 5.56
CA VAL A 176 7.45 -12.41 6.32
C VAL A 176 7.82 -12.77 7.75
N GLU A 177 8.95 -13.48 7.94
CA GLU A 177 9.45 -13.87 9.26
C GLU A 177 9.85 -12.64 10.10
N GLU A 178 10.58 -11.68 9.52
CA GLU A 178 10.98 -10.45 10.19
C GLU A 178 9.76 -9.64 10.69
N VAL A 179 8.73 -9.50 9.85
CA VAL A 179 7.48 -8.81 10.24
C VAL A 179 6.76 -9.57 11.35
N ALA A 180 6.71 -10.90 11.28
CA ALA A 180 6.10 -11.72 12.34
C ALA A 180 6.84 -11.55 13.68
N GLU A 181 8.17 -11.53 13.67
CA GLU A 181 8.97 -11.28 14.87
C GLU A 181 8.73 -9.89 15.46
N MET A 182 8.69 -8.84 14.63
CA MET A 182 8.44 -7.47 15.10
C MET A 182 7.07 -7.34 15.78
N LEU A 183 6.05 -8.02 15.24
CA LEU A 183 4.71 -8.05 15.84
C LEU A 183 4.64 -8.91 17.11
N GLY A 184 5.56 -9.85 17.30
CA GLY A 184 5.69 -10.66 18.52
C GLY A 184 6.38 -9.94 19.68
N LYS A 185 7.31 -9.01 19.39
CA LYS A 185 8.13 -8.31 20.40
C LYS A 185 7.44 -7.12 21.08
N SER A 186 6.20 -6.75 20.71
CA SER A 186 5.54 -5.52 21.18
C SER A 186 4.95 -5.57 22.61
N LYS A 187 5.36 -6.52 23.46
CA LYS A 187 5.10 -6.47 24.91
C LYS A 187 6.40 -6.16 25.64
N THR A 188 6.82 -4.91 25.61
CA THR A 188 7.74 -4.40 26.64
C THR A 188 6.87 -4.07 27.85
N GLU A 189 6.98 -4.88 28.91
CA GLU A 189 6.38 -4.57 30.21
C GLU A 189 6.85 -3.17 30.65
N PRO A 190 5.96 -2.32 31.20
CA PRO A 190 6.44 -1.14 31.89
C PRO A 190 7.22 -1.62 33.10
N THR A 191 8.53 -1.36 33.12
CA THR A 191 9.37 -1.57 34.29
C THR A 191 8.84 -0.69 35.42
N GLU A 192 7.99 -1.26 36.27
CA GLU A 192 7.72 -0.73 37.59
C GLU A 192 8.99 -0.88 38.41
N GLU A 193 9.69 0.23 38.65
CA GLU A 193 10.42 0.47 39.90
C GLU A 193 10.96 1.90 39.95
N SER A 194 10.34 2.74 40.77
CA SER A 194 10.99 3.58 41.78
C SER A 194 10.11 4.78 42.12
N SER A 195 9.40 4.64 43.23
CA SER A 195 8.74 5.70 43.96
C SER A 195 9.78 6.61 44.63
N THR A 196 9.61 7.92 44.50
CA THR A 196 9.84 8.83 45.64
C THR A 196 9.05 10.13 45.45
N PRO A 197 8.07 10.44 46.31
CA PRO A 197 7.45 11.74 46.41
C PRO A 197 8.20 12.60 47.43
N THR A 198 8.57 13.83 47.04
CA THR A 198 8.98 14.88 47.98
C THR A 198 8.64 16.25 47.38
N GLY A 199 8.05 17.12 48.20
CA GLY A 199 7.56 18.46 47.87
C GLY A 199 8.64 19.41 47.33
N GLU A 200 8.40 20.69 47.06
CA GLU A 200 7.47 21.64 47.67
C GLU A 200 7.13 22.76 46.68
N THR A 201 6.08 23.47 47.05
CA THR A 201 5.57 24.75 46.54
C THR A 201 6.58 25.69 45.90
N SER A 202 6.24 26.24 44.73
CA SER A 202 6.60 27.61 44.37
C SER A 202 5.55 28.23 43.46
N SER A 203 4.76 29.09 44.08
CA SER A 203 3.92 30.10 43.45
C SER A 203 4.78 31.05 42.61
N THR A 204 4.36 31.34 41.39
CA THR A 204 4.58 32.66 40.77
C THR A 204 3.54 32.88 39.68
N SER A 205 2.60 33.73 40.03
CA SER A 205 1.68 34.45 39.17
C SER A 205 2.41 35.19 38.05
N SER A 206 1.91 35.11 36.82
CA SER A 206 1.94 36.21 35.86
C SER A 206 0.79 36.05 34.87
N GLU A 207 -0.19 36.92 35.04
CA GLU A 207 -1.23 37.26 34.09
C GLU A 207 -0.59 37.75 32.79
N THR A 208 -1.08 37.32 31.62
CA THR A 208 -1.14 38.18 30.41
C THR A 208 -2.16 37.59 29.42
N SER A 209 -3.35 38.19 29.48
CA SER A 209 -4.23 38.61 28.39
C SER A 209 -4.25 37.89 27.04
N THR A 210 -5.41 37.31 26.75
CA THR A 210 -5.97 36.96 25.44
C THR A 210 -6.02 38.18 24.49
N PRO A 211 -5.99 37.97 23.15
CA PRO A 211 -7.27 38.00 22.46
C PRO A 211 -7.43 36.93 21.36
N ALA A 212 -8.67 36.48 21.22
CA ALA A 212 -9.16 35.55 20.20
C ALA A 212 -9.24 36.17 18.79
N PRO A 213 -9.17 35.36 17.73
CA PRO A 213 -9.78 35.70 16.46
C PRO A 213 -11.06 34.89 16.20
N LYS A 214 -12.17 35.62 16.34
CA LYS A 214 -13.34 35.69 15.44
C LYS A 214 -13.79 34.43 14.69
N SER A 215 -14.95 33.96 15.14
CA SER A 215 -15.91 33.20 14.34
C SER A 215 -16.24 33.90 13.02
N SER A 216 -16.17 33.17 11.91
CA SER A 216 -16.90 33.54 10.68
C SER A 216 -17.94 32.46 10.36
N ARG A 217 -19.18 32.86 10.66
CA ARG A 217 -20.45 32.23 10.34
C ARG A 217 -20.87 32.69 8.95
N ARG A 218 -20.95 31.78 7.97
CA ARG A 218 -21.66 31.96 6.67
C ARG A 218 -21.52 30.65 5.88
N LYS A 219 -22.50 30.10 5.17
CA LYS A 219 -23.92 30.41 4.95
C LYS A 219 -24.48 29.11 4.35
N ARG A 220 -25.53 28.55 4.95
CA ARG A 220 -26.38 27.56 4.26
C ARG A 220 -27.05 28.26 3.08
N SER A 221 -26.89 27.72 1.87
CA SER A 221 -27.78 27.99 0.74
C SER A 221 -28.39 26.67 0.32
N ALA A 222 -29.72 26.64 0.41
CA ALA A 222 -30.58 25.59 -0.06
C ALA A 222 -30.82 25.72 -1.57
N SER A 223 -31.28 24.60 -2.15
CA SER A 223 -32.34 24.53 -3.15
C SER A 223 -32.08 25.16 -4.53
N SER A 224 -31.86 24.28 -5.50
CA SER A 224 -32.55 24.39 -6.79
C SER A 224 -32.77 23.00 -7.38
N LYS A 225 -34.01 22.52 -7.25
CA LYS A 225 -34.64 21.56 -8.16
C LYS A 225 -34.99 22.31 -9.46
N ALA A 226 -34.70 21.69 -10.60
CA ALA A 226 -35.37 21.81 -11.89
C ALA A 226 -35.10 20.43 -12.55
N ASP A 227 -36.03 19.54 -12.86
CA ASP A 227 -37.34 19.62 -13.54
C ASP A 227 -37.28 20.28 -14.92
N THR A 228 -36.93 19.43 -15.91
CA THR A 228 -37.37 19.43 -17.32
C THR A 228 -37.16 17.98 -17.80
N SER A 229 -38.18 17.14 -18.09
CA SER A 229 -39.07 17.15 -19.28
C SER A 229 -38.24 17.32 -20.56
N SER A 230 -38.29 16.54 -21.64
CA SER A 230 -39.30 15.67 -22.27
C SER A 230 -38.54 14.91 -23.39
N SER A 231 -38.77 13.61 -23.63
CA SER A 231 -39.65 13.04 -24.67
C SER A 231 -38.97 12.69 -26.02
N ALA A 232 -39.43 11.54 -26.55
CA ALA A 232 -39.49 11.13 -27.97
C ALA A 232 -38.16 10.71 -28.64
N SER A 233 -37.98 9.44 -29.02
CA SER A 233 -38.63 8.67 -30.11
C SER A 233 -38.05 8.99 -31.50
N GLU A 234 -37.31 8.04 -32.08
CA GLU A 234 -37.28 7.63 -33.50
C GLU A 234 -36.18 6.54 -33.61
N LYS A 235 -36.45 5.25 -33.86
CA LYS A 235 -36.95 4.57 -35.07
C LYS A 235 -36.10 4.79 -36.34
N GLU A 236 -35.94 3.68 -37.06
CA GLU A 236 -35.36 3.48 -38.40
C GLU A 236 -33.84 3.30 -38.47
N ALA A 237 -33.35 2.08 -38.74
CA ALA A 237 -33.40 1.27 -39.97
C ALA A 237 -32.18 1.56 -40.86
N GLY A 238 -31.35 0.53 -41.00
CA GLY A 238 -30.12 0.45 -41.77
C GLY A 238 -29.40 -0.83 -41.40
#